data_AF-A0A347WJD1-F1
#
_entry.id   AF-A0A347WJD1-F1
#
_cell.length_a   1.000
_cell.length_b   1.000
_cell.length_c   1.000
_cell.angle_alpha   90.00
_cell.angle_beta   90.00
_cell.angle_gamma   90.00
#
_symmetry.space_group_name_H-M   'P 1'
#
loop_
_entity.id
_entity.type
_entity.pdbx_description
1 polymer ?
#
loop_
_entity_poly.entity_id
_entity_poly.type
_entity_poly.pdbx_seq_one_letter_code
_entity_poly.pdbx_strand_id
1 'polypeptide(L)'
;MTLKRKILMGLTATALLAPAVSPVVYMTSAAAVVSQQTQGAGMVALGGSLSGQDATQTLQLLGAGNVDQSKIIYVDGPMVNQYLQDGSNAGTTVLSSAFIQPMQEGYGVQVQIVTPQNITQVSQLTYQNAAITAGARNAQIRIATVSPVTGEGALAGVYALLESTGTQVNPQDAQVAQQEISVVNNVSQYTPLNNIQVNQIIAQVKAEVTTNIVNNVQVDEATITNIVNQVLEANGVNPDENPEVTQEVVGYAEEYANTDAAQNEETIQQLETSIQGSWSDILPTLQPTQTAEDILAGERLGFSEQSEFHPILQAFADRFYQVVESGELVENTYAQTFTFEAMTPGLSTEEKNALNELRAQMYQYASSQVGDVKDTWLNQLNGAQQMRSSDPVLAEIVQQVANATGLAPEVFAYRDFEQDGTVIQMAAYYDGPDHQSVAGRFAYDTATQEIFAVDEMMNVTPLTPFDFQTAYGVSVENAYIPSVEIPADYTIPGYTPEESTESSEEEAEETGEETPADAPTEEAPVEEPIEEPAPAEEVIEEPVTVPQDPASMGEEGTQEVAQ
;
A
#
# COMPACT_ATOMS: atom_id res chain seq x y z
N MET A 1 -80.85 -37.20 24.74
CA MET A 1 -80.34 -38.37 25.49
C MET A 1 -79.00 -38.79 24.90
N THR A 2 -78.13 -39.39 25.70
CA THR A 2 -76.73 -39.73 25.39
C THR A 2 -76.56 -40.83 24.33
N LEU A 3 -75.49 -40.76 23.53
CA LEU A 3 -74.74 -41.93 23.03
C LEU A 3 -73.32 -41.49 22.58
N LYS A 4 -72.28 -41.67 23.41
CA LYS A 4 -71.29 -42.77 23.43
C LYS A 4 -70.14 -42.65 22.40
N ARG A 5 -68.92 -42.47 22.93
CA ARG A 5 -67.64 -42.79 22.26
C ARG A 5 -67.62 -44.24 21.76
N LYS A 6 -66.97 -44.48 20.61
CA LYS A 6 -66.03 -45.60 20.40
C LYS A 6 -64.88 -45.17 19.49
N ILE A 7 -63.74 -45.84 19.69
CA ILE A 7 -62.44 -45.63 19.02
C ILE A 7 -62.23 -46.82 18.05
N LEU A 8 -61.57 -46.61 16.91
CA LEU A 8 -60.31 -47.30 16.50
C LEU A 8 -60.11 -47.41 14.96
N MET A 9 -58.88 -47.07 14.56
CA MET A 9 -58.11 -47.35 13.32
C MET A 9 -58.76 -48.01 12.08
N GLY A 10 -58.39 -47.48 10.91
CA GLY A 10 -58.48 -48.15 9.60
C GLY A 10 -57.56 -47.45 8.57
N LEU A 11 -56.51 -48.14 8.14
CA LEU A 11 -55.46 -47.64 7.23
C LEU A 11 -55.97 -47.52 5.77
N THR A 12 -55.72 -46.40 5.09
CA THR A 12 -55.70 -46.32 3.61
C THR A 12 -54.82 -45.17 3.12
N ALA A 13 -53.76 -45.51 2.38
CA ALA A 13 -52.98 -44.52 1.64
C ALA A 13 -53.75 -44.10 0.37
N THR A 14 -53.81 -42.80 0.09
CA THR A 14 -54.30 -42.27 -1.19
C THR A 14 -53.29 -41.25 -1.70
N ALA A 15 -52.73 -41.50 -2.89
CA ALA A 15 -51.74 -40.60 -3.49
C ALA A 15 -52.42 -39.30 -3.96
N LEU A 16 -51.87 -38.16 -3.55
CA LEU A 16 -52.18 -36.84 -4.09
C LEU A 16 -51.06 -36.45 -5.05
N LEU A 17 -51.38 -36.33 -6.35
CA LEU A 17 -50.48 -35.65 -7.28
C LEU A 17 -50.47 -34.16 -6.95
N ALA A 18 -49.30 -33.63 -6.59
CA ALA A 18 -49.07 -32.20 -6.61
C ALA A 18 -48.78 -31.75 -8.06
N PRO A 19 -49.32 -30.59 -8.51
CA PRO A 19 -48.91 -30.02 -9.79
C PRO A 19 -47.46 -29.54 -9.69
N ALA A 20 -46.61 -30.00 -10.60
CA ALA A 20 -45.25 -29.49 -10.73
C ALA A 20 -45.28 -28.08 -11.31
N VAL A 21 -45.18 -27.07 -10.43
CA VAL A 21 -44.77 -25.72 -10.83
C VAL A 21 -43.25 -25.69 -10.98
N SER A 22 -42.78 -25.71 -12.23
CA SER A 22 -41.38 -25.44 -12.53
C SER A 22 -41.04 -24.02 -12.05
N PRO A 23 -39.95 -23.81 -11.30
CA PRO A 23 -39.49 -22.45 -11.00
C PRO A 23 -39.08 -21.79 -12.33
N VAL A 24 -39.71 -20.65 -12.63
CA VAL A 24 -39.18 -19.75 -13.67
C VAL A 24 -37.92 -19.13 -13.09
N VAL A 25 -36.77 -19.65 -13.52
CA VAL A 25 -35.47 -19.04 -13.22
C VAL A 25 -35.42 -17.75 -14.02
N TYR A 26 -35.62 -16.61 -13.34
CA TYR A 26 -35.24 -15.32 -13.88
C TYR A 26 -33.71 -15.27 -13.84
N MET A 27 -33.06 -15.48 -14.98
CA MET A 27 -31.69 -15.02 -15.19
C MET A 27 -31.71 -13.49 -15.20
N THR A 28 -31.62 -12.88 -14.02
CA THR A 28 -31.12 -11.52 -13.89
C THR A 28 -29.61 -11.60 -14.06
N SER A 29 -29.12 -11.30 -15.26
CA SER A 29 -27.71 -11.01 -15.48
C SER A 29 -27.36 -9.76 -14.68
N ALA A 30 -26.85 -9.96 -13.47
CA ALA A 30 -26.16 -8.92 -12.72
C ALA A 30 -24.80 -8.70 -13.39
N ALA A 31 -24.82 -8.02 -14.54
CA ALA A 31 -23.62 -7.34 -15.00
C ALA A 31 -23.25 -6.36 -13.89
N ALA A 32 -22.06 -6.53 -13.30
CA ALA A 32 -21.51 -5.56 -12.38
C ALA A 32 -21.26 -4.29 -13.19
N VAL A 33 -22.22 -3.37 -13.15
CA VAL A 33 -22.06 -2.04 -13.73
C VAL A 33 -21.09 -1.31 -12.82
N VAL A 34 -19.79 -1.41 -13.15
CA VAL A 34 -18.78 -0.50 -12.62
C VAL A 34 -19.21 0.89 -13.03
N SER A 35 -19.84 1.61 -12.10
CA SER A 35 -20.26 2.98 -12.31
C SER A 35 -19.02 3.84 -12.38
N GLN A 36 -18.53 4.10 -13.59
CA GLN A 36 -17.59 5.20 -13.84
C GLN A 36 -18.29 6.51 -13.49
N GLN A 37 -18.26 6.90 -12.22
CA GLN A 37 -18.44 8.28 -11.82
C GLN A 37 -17.41 9.08 -12.61
N THR A 38 -17.87 10.13 -13.30
CA THR A 38 -16.98 11.06 -14.00
C THR A 38 -16.18 11.85 -12.97
N GLN A 39 -15.04 11.28 -12.56
CA GLN A 39 -14.07 11.89 -11.66
C GLN A 39 -13.45 13.14 -12.31
N GLY A 40 -12.94 14.06 -11.48
CA GLY A 40 -12.29 15.27 -11.98
C GLY A 40 -11.04 14.90 -12.77
N ALA A 41 -11.01 15.16 -14.08
CA ALA A 41 -9.92 14.70 -14.92
C ALA A 41 -8.56 15.28 -14.47
N GLY A 42 -7.70 14.40 -13.93
CA GLY A 42 -6.45 14.74 -13.24
C GLY A 42 -5.38 15.42 -14.09
N MET A 43 -4.28 15.78 -13.43
CA MET A 43 -3.17 16.58 -13.97
C MET A 43 -1.82 15.98 -13.54
N VAL A 44 -0.76 16.20 -14.33
CA VAL A 44 0.58 15.63 -14.11
C VAL A 44 1.65 16.71 -14.04
N ALA A 45 2.56 16.57 -13.08
CA ALA A 45 3.84 17.25 -13.02
C ALA A 45 4.95 16.24 -13.33
N LEU A 46 5.54 16.33 -14.51
CA LEU A 46 6.66 15.49 -14.93
C LEU A 46 8.00 16.12 -14.57
N GLY A 47 8.96 15.31 -14.13
CA GLY A 47 10.34 15.70 -13.95
C GLY A 47 10.94 16.22 -15.26
N GLY A 48 11.40 17.47 -15.28
CA GLY A 48 11.90 18.16 -16.46
C GLY A 48 13.23 17.62 -17.02
N SER A 49 13.85 16.64 -16.34
CA SER A 49 15.06 15.95 -16.81
C SER A 49 14.82 14.54 -17.34
N LEU A 50 13.57 14.07 -17.37
CA LEU A 50 13.20 12.78 -17.96
C LEU A 50 13.47 12.79 -19.48
N SER A 51 14.02 11.69 -20.02
CA SER A 51 14.04 11.51 -21.48
C SER A 51 12.62 11.25 -22.01
N GLY A 52 12.43 11.27 -23.33
CA GLY A 52 11.12 10.96 -23.92
C GLY A 52 10.59 9.57 -23.54
N GLN A 53 11.48 8.58 -23.43
CA GLN A 53 11.11 7.23 -22.99
C GLN A 53 10.79 7.20 -21.50
N ASP A 54 11.63 7.82 -20.66
CA ASP A 54 11.44 7.88 -19.22
C ASP A 54 10.14 8.62 -18.85
N ALA A 55 9.80 9.67 -19.59
CA ALA A 55 8.56 10.43 -19.43
C ALA A 55 7.33 9.57 -19.75
N THR A 56 7.36 8.80 -20.86
CA THR A 56 6.28 7.85 -21.18
C THR A 56 6.14 6.76 -20.13
N GLN A 57 7.24 6.16 -19.69
CA GLN A 57 7.23 5.16 -18.63
C GLN A 57 6.73 5.75 -17.29
N THR A 58 7.13 6.97 -16.95
CA THR A 58 6.67 7.65 -15.73
C THR A 58 5.18 7.97 -15.80
N LEU A 59 4.65 8.36 -16.96
CA LEU A 59 3.20 8.53 -17.16
C LEU A 59 2.44 7.20 -17.02
N GLN A 60 3.00 6.08 -17.47
CA GLN A 60 2.40 4.76 -17.28
C GLN A 60 2.41 4.34 -15.80
N LEU A 61 3.55 4.50 -15.10
CA LEU A 61 3.65 4.26 -13.66
C LEU A 61 2.67 5.15 -12.86
N LEU A 62 2.55 6.43 -13.23
CA LEU A 62 1.56 7.34 -12.67
C LEU A 62 0.12 7.05 -13.11
N GLY A 63 -0.16 5.99 -13.86
CA GLY A 63 -1.48 5.66 -14.42
C GLY A 63 -2.16 6.88 -15.07
N ALA A 64 -1.39 7.61 -15.87
CA ALA A 64 -1.69 8.90 -16.44
C ALA A 64 -1.35 8.99 -17.95
N GLY A 65 -1.14 7.84 -18.61
CA GLY A 65 -0.78 7.75 -20.03
C GLY A 65 -1.80 8.39 -20.99
N ASN A 66 -3.05 8.54 -20.56
CA ASN A 66 -4.14 9.16 -21.32
C ASN A 66 -4.43 10.63 -20.95
N VAL A 67 -3.62 11.26 -20.09
CA VAL A 67 -3.80 12.67 -19.70
C VAL A 67 -3.44 13.60 -20.86
N ASP A 68 -4.32 14.57 -21.15
CA ASP A 68 -4.11 15.59 -22.18
C ASP A 68 -2.81 16.38 -21.92
N GLN A 69 -1.99 16.59 -22.94
CA GLN A 69 -0.73 17.34 -22.86
C GLN A 69 -0.88 18.75 -22.25
N SER A 70 -2.05 19.38 -22.38
CA SER A 70 -2.37 20.68 -21.75
C SER A 70 -2.52 20.62 -20.22
N LYS A 71 -2.57 19.41 -19.64
CA LYS A 71 -2.61 19.13 -18.20
C LYS A 71 -1.29 18.56 -17.66
N ILE A 72 -0.26 18.54 -18.49
CA ILE A 72 1.09 18.13 -18.10
C ILE A 72 1.95 19.38 -17.93
N ILE A 73 2.44 19.62 -16.72
CA ILE A 73 3.48 20.61 -16.41
C ILE A 73 4.84 19.92 -16.26
N TYR A 74 5.92 20.64 -16.53
CA TYR A 74 7.29 20.14 -16.38
C TYR A 74 7.99 20.86 -15.23
N VAL A 75 8.56 20.10 -14.30
CA VAL A 75 9.24 20.61 -13.10
C VAL A 75 10.74 20.59 -13.33
N ASP A 76 11.35 21.76 -13.45
CA ASP A 76 12.80 21.92 -13.55
C ASP A 76 13.42 22.33 -12.20
N GLY A 77 14.76 22.29 -12.08
CA GLY A 77 15.45 22.67 -10.85
C GLY A 77 15.15 24.10 -10.35
N PRO A 78 15.00 25.12 -11.22
CA PRO A 78 14.48 26.43 -10.83
C PRO A 78 13.07 26.38 -10.21
N MET A 79 12.15 25.56 -10.73
CA MET A 79 10.83 25.35 -10.13
C MET A 79 10.93 24.61 -8.79
N VAL A 80 11.81 23.61 -8.65
CA VAL A 80 12.06 22.96 -7.35
C VAL A 80 12.51 24.01 -6.32
N ASN A 81 13.52 24.82 -6.64
CA ASN A 81 14.00 25.86 -5.74
C ASN A 81 13.00 27.00 -5.50
N GLN A 82 12.06 27.25 -6.43
CA GLN A 82 10.99 28.23 -6.23
C GLN A 82 10.10 27.86 -5.04
N TYR A 83 9.71 26.59 -4.93
CA TYR A 83 8.84 26.13 -3.84
C TYR A 83 9.61 25.67 -2.61
N LEU A 84 10.74 24.97 -2.79
CA LEU A 84 11.42 24.27 -1.70
C LEU A 84 12.62 25.05 -1.13
N GLN A 85 13.13 26.07 -1.84
CA GLN A 85 14.31 26.87 -1.46
C GLN A 85 15.57 26.04 -1.10
N ASP A 86 15.68 24.85 -1.68
CA ASP A 86 16.72 23.84 -1.46
C ASP A 86 18.09 24.18 -2.07
N GLY A 87 18.19 25.26 -2.86
CA GLY A 87 19.37 25.62 -3.63
C GLY A 87 19.42 24.99 -5.04
N SER A 88 18.36 24.31 -5.47
CA SER A 88 18.25 23.79 -6.83
C SER A 88 18.33 24.88 -7.90
N ASN A 89 18.79 24.51 -9.08
CA ASN A 89 19.10 25.44 -10.15
C ASN A 89 18.96 24.77 -11.53
N ALA A 90 19.23 25.50 -12.61
CA ALA A 90 19.08 24.99 -13.98
C ALA A 90 19.92 23.75 -14.33
N GLY A 91 20.88 23.36 -13.47
CA GLY A 91 21.63 22.10 -13.59
C GLY A 91 21.16 20.97 -12.66
N THR A 92 20.15 21.19 -11.80
CA THR A 92 19.56 20.11 -10.99
C THR A 92 18.80 19.14 -11.88
N THR A 93 19.11 17.85 -11.77
CA THR A 93 18.37 16.77 -12.42
C THR A 93 17.07 16.49 -11.66
N VAL A 94 15.93 16.60 -12.33
CA VAL A 94 14.59 16.37 -11.75
C VAL A 94 13.90 15.24 -12.50
N LEU A 95 13.74 14.08 -11.85
CA LEU A 95 13.13 12.87 -12.42
C LEU A 95 11.80 12.49 -11.75
N SER A 96 11.67 12.70 -10.43
CA SER A 96 10.43 12.37 -9.73
C SER A 96 9.28 13.26 -10.19
N SER A 97 8.12 12.62 -10.33
CA SER A 97 6.92 13.17 -10.95
C SER A 97 5.70 12.87 -10.08
N ALA A 98 4.68 13.72 -10.20
CA ALA A 98 3.44 13.63 -9.46
C ALA A 98 2.22 13.66 -10.40
N PHE A 99 1.18 12.94 -10.04
CA PHE A 99 -0.17 13.08 -10.59
C PHE A 99 -1.10 13.51 -9.46
N ILE A 100 -2.03 14.44 -9.72
CA ILE A 100 -3.12 14.78 -8.81
C ILE A 100 -4.48 14.59 -9.48
N GLN A 101 -5.43 14.07 -8.72
CA GLN A 101 -6.82 13.96 -9.09
C GLN A 101 -7.72 14.50 -7.97
N PRO A 102 -8.61 15.47 -8.27
CA PRO A 102 -9.69 15.86 -7.35
C PRO A 102 -10.66 14.71 -7.14
N MET A 103 -10.92 14.40 -5.88
CA MET A 103 -11.83 13.36 -5.42
C MET A 103 -13.05 13.98 -4.73
N GLN A 104 -14.00 13.15 -4.32
CA GLN A 104 -15.21 13.61 -3.66
C GLN A 104 -14.95 14.10 -2.22
N GLU A 105 -15.83 14.96 -1.73
CA GLU A 105 -15.83 15.46 -0.35
C GLU A 105 -15.78 14.29 0.65
N GLY A 106 -14.91 14.38 1.65
CA GLY A 106 -14.67 13.31 2.63
C GLY A 106 -13.61 12.27 2.23
N TYR A 107 -13.09 12.28 0.99
CA TYR A 107 -12.00 11.38 0.59
C TYR A 107 -10.67 11.67 1.32
N GLY A 108 -10.47 12.91 1.77
CA GLY A 108 -9.20 13.35 2.36
C GLY A 108 -8.10 13.58 1.31
N VAL A 109 -6.91 14.02 1.72
CA VAL A 109 -5.72 13.92 0.86
C VAL A 109 -5.14 12.52 1.05
N GLN A 110 -5.01 11.74 -0.01
CA GLN A 110 -4.38 10.42 0.02
C GLN A 110 -3.21 10.42 -0.96
N VAL A 111 -2.01 10.07 -0.48
CA VAL A 111 -0.82 9.91 -1.31
C VAL A 111 -0.53 8.43 -1.48
N GLN A 112 -0.15 8.03 -2.69
CA GLN A 112 0.46 6.75 -3.01
C GLN A 112 1.81 7.02 -3.66
N ILE A 113 2.90 6.54 -3.05
CA ILE A 113 4.15 6.40 -3.80
C ILE A 113 4.03 5.11 -4.59
N VAL A 114 4.04 5.22 -5.92
CA VAL A 114 3.92 4.09 -6.85
C VAL A 114 5.27 3.42 -7.09
N THR A 115 6.38 4.13 -6.88
CA THR A 115 7.74 3.56 -6.91
C THR A 115 8.52 3.84 -5.61
N PRO A 116 8.08 3.31 -4.45
CA PRO A 116 8.70 3.57 -3.14
C PRO A 116 10.16 3.13 -3.06
N GLN A 117 10.58 2.09 -3.79
CA GLN A 117 11.98 1.66 -3.90
C GLN A 117 12.89 2.70 -4.54
N ASN A 118 12.32 3.67 -5.27
CA ASN A 118 13.05 4.74 -5.94
C ASN A 118 12.91 6.12 -5.26
N ILE A 119 12.14 6.27 -4.18
CA ILE A 119 12.03 7.53 -3.42
C ILE A 119 12.69 7.33 -2.06
N THR A 120 13.86 7.92 -1.88
CA THR A 120 14.79 7.55 -0.79
C THR A 120 14.75 8.45 0.44
N GLN A 121 14.06 9.59 0.41
CA GLN A 121 13.99 10.52 1.55
C GLN A 121 12.57 10.98 1.90
N VAL A 122 11.70 11.25 0.93
CA VAL A 122 10.33 11.73 1.22
C VAL A 122 9.35 10.56 1.38
N SER A 123 8.83 10.36 2.58
CA SER A 123 7.84 9.31 2.87
C SER A 123 6.44 9.65 2.33
N GLN A 124 5.59 8.64 2.15
CA GLN A 124 4.20 8.82 1.72
C GLN A 124 3.42 9.79 2.64
N LEU A 125 3.54 9.58 3.95
CA LEU A 125 2.90 10.42 4.97
C LEU A 125 3.46 11.86 4.95
N THR A 126 4.76 12.01 4.67
CA THR A 126 5.40 13.33 4.53
C THR A 126 4.87 14.09 3.31
N TYR A 127 4.73 13.44 2.15
CA TYR A 127 4.04 14.05 0.99
C TYR A 127 2.58 14.43 1.33
N GLN A 128 1.87 13.56 2.05
CA GLN A 128 0.46 13.75 2.38
C GLN A 128 0.27 14.97 3.28
N ASN A 129 1.03 15.02 4.37
CA ASN A 129 1.02 16.13 5.31
C ASN A 129 1.48 17.45 4.68
N ALA A 130 2.54 17.43 3.86
CA ALA A 130 3.02 18.61 3.16
C ALA A 130 2.00 19.14 2.14
N ALA A 131 1.31 18.25 1.41
CA ALA A 131 0.23 18.64 0.51
C ALA A 131 -0.95 19.27 1.28
N ILE A 132 -1.33 18.71 2.43
CA ILE A 132 -2.37 19.28 3.32
C ILE A 132 -1.96 20.68 3.80
N THR A 133 -0.72 20.84 4.29
CA THR A 133 -0.17 22.15 4.71
C THR A 133 -0.19 23.17 3.57
N ALA A 134 0.07 22.75 2.32
CA ALA A 134 -0.03 23.57 1.12
C ALA A 134 -1.47 23.78 0.59
N GLY A 135 -2.50 23.34 1.32
CA GLY A 135 -3.91 23.59 1.02
C GLY A 135 -4.62 22.51 0.19
N ALA A 136 -4.00 21.35 -0.07
CA ALA A 136 -4.67 20.23 -0.72
C ALA A 136 -5.83 19.69 0.12
N ARG A 137 -6.93 19.31 -0.54
CA ARG A 137 -8.16 18.78 0.05
C ARG A 137 -8.75 17.74 -0.88
N ASN A 138 -9.27 16.64 -0.33
CA ASN A 138 -10.06 15.65 -1.08
C ASN A 138 -9.42 15.27 -2.43
N ALA A 139 -8.17 14.78 -2.40
CA ALA A 139 -7.36 14.58 -3.58
C ALA A 139 -6.56 13.27 -3.49
N GLN A 140 -6.51 12.53 -4.59
CA GLN A 140 -5.58 11.42 -4.75
C GLN A 140 -4.32 11.93 -5.43
N ILE A 141 -3.17 11.68 -4.81
CA ILE A 141 -1.86 12.05 -5.31
C ILE A 141 -1.06 10.76 -5.55
N ARG A 142 -0.53 10.58 -6.76
CA ARG A 142 0.35 9.46 -7.12
C ARG A 142 1.76 10.01 -7.40
N ILE A 143 2.79 9.38 -6.83
CA ILE A 143 4.19 9.79 -6.96
C ILE A 143 5.00 8.67 -7.61
N ALA A 144 5.75 8.95 -8.68
CA ALA A 144 6.58 7.95 -9.35
C ALA A 144 7.88 8.51 -9.92
N THR A 145 8.84 7.62 -10.16
CA THR A 145 10.11 7.89 -10.84
C THR A 145 10.68 6.60 -11.43
N VAL A 146 11.31 6.69 -12.61
CA VAL A 146 11.99 5.54 -13.25
C VAL A 146 13.36 5.21 -12.64
N SER A 147 13.87 6.03 -11.72
CA SER A 147 15.19 5.84 -11.12
C SER A 147 15.26 6.39 -9.69
N PRO A 148 16.15 5.86 -8.83
CA PRO A 148 16.30 6.31 -7.46
C PRO A 148 16.64 7.80 -7.35
N VAL A 149 15.80 8.55 -6.64
CA VAL A 149 15.98 9.96 -6.26
C VAL A 149 15.51 10.19 -4.82
N THR A 150 15.71 11.39 -4.32
CA THR A 150 15.37 11.80 -2.94
C THR A 150 13.88 12.13 -2.78
N GLY A 151 13.28 12.86 -3.73
CA GLY A 151 11.82 12.94 -3.95
C GLY A 151 11.27 14.32 -4.29
N GLU A 152 12.05 15.37 -4.07
CA GLU A 152 11.73 16.80 -4.11
C GLU A 152 11.06 17.27 -5.40
N GLY A 153 11.47 16.73 -6.56
CA GLY A 153 10.87 17.04 -7.86
C GLY A 153 9.36 16.83 -7.90
N ALA A 154 8.89 15.71 -7.37
CA ALA A 154 7.46 15.41 -7.29
C ALA A 154 6.75 16.28 -6.25
N LEU A 155 7.42 16.71 -5.18
CA LEU A 155 6.82 17.60 -4.17
C LEU A 155 6.57 19.00 -4.73
N ALA A 156 7.58 19.58 -5.38
CA ALA A 156 7.44 20.82 -6.14
C ALA A 156 6.37 20.68 -7.24
N GLY A 157 6.29 19.50 -7.86
CA GLY A 157 5.21 19.12 -8.78
C GLY A 157 3.82 19.18 -8.15
N VAL A 158 3.62 18.61 -6.95
CA VAL A 158 2.35 18.67 -6.20
C VAL A 158 1.94 20.12 -5.95
N TYR A 159 2.85 20.98 -5.50
CA TYR A 159 2.54 22.40 -5.26
C TYR A 159 2.17 23.15 -6.55
N ALA A 160 2.94 22.96 -7.63
CA ALA A 160 2.63 23.57 -8.91
C ALA A 160 1.31 23.07 -9.52
N LEU A 161 0.95 21.79 -9.27
CA LEU A 161 -0.34 21.25 -9.64
C LEU A 161 -1.48 21.87 -8.84
N LEU A 162 -1.34 22.00 -7.52
CA LEU A 162 -2.33 22.64 -6.66
C LEU A 162 -2.61 24.08 -7.14
N GLU A 163 -1.58 24.89 -7.38
CA GLU A 163 -1.72 26.24 -7.97
C GLU A 163 -2.51 26.20 -9.30
N SER A 164 -2.17 25.24 -10.18
CA SER A 164 -2.82 25.11 -11.49
C SER A 164 -4.29 24.69 -11.43
N THR A 165 -4.71 23.98 -10.36
CA THR A 165 -6.11 23.60 -10.13
C THR A 165 -6.98 24.73 -9.56
N GLY A 166 -6.39 25.88 -9.24
CA GLY A 166 -7.08 27.03 -8.65
C GLY A 166 -7.12 27.03 -7.13
N THR A 167 -6.52 26.02 -6.48
CA THR A 167 -6.14 26.11 -5.07
C THR A 167 -5.08 27.19 -4.94
N GLN A 168 -5.36 28.23 -4.16
CA GLN A 168 -4.39 29.30 -3.93
C GLN A 168 -3.31 28.81 -2.97
N VAL A 169 -2.28 28.15 -3.50
CA VAL A 169 -1.09 27.81 -2.70
C VAL A 169 -0.40 29.12 -2.34
N ASN A 170 -0.37 29.42 -1.04
CA ASN A 170 0.42 30.53 -0.54
C ASN A 170 1.91 30.10 -0.57
N PRO A 171 2.82 30.88 -1.18
CA PRO A 171 4.24 30.53 -1.19
C PRO A 171 4.85 30.41 0.21
N GLN A 172 4.25 31.03 1.24
CA GLN A 172 4.63 30.79 2.64
C GLN A 172 4.25 29.38 3.09
N ASP A 173 3.03 28.93 2.84
CA ASP A 173 2.53 27.61 3.22
C ASP A 173 3.32 26.48 2.55
N ALA A 174 3.74 26.67 1.29
CA ALA A 174 4.65 25.74 0.61
C ALA A 174 6.06 25.68 1.26
N GLN A 175 6.56 26.80 1.79
CA GLN A 175 7.83 26.82 2.55
C GLN A 175 7.69 26.10 3.90
N VAL A 176 6.59 26.32 4.63
CA VAL A 176 6.31 25.61 5.89
C VAL A 176 6.14 24.11 5.64
N ALA A 177 5.42 23.74 4.58
CA ALA A 177 5.27 22.35 4.15
C ALA A 177 6.61 21.69 3.78
N GLN A 178 7.58 22.45 3.25
CA GLN A 178 8.96 21.96 3.04
C GLN A 178 9.77 21.88 4.34
N GLN A 179 9.64 22.86 5.24
CA GLN A 179 10.30 22.86 6.55
C GLN A 179 9.89 21.62 7.36
N GLU A 180 8.64 21.18 7.25
CA GLU A 180 8.13 19.94 7.84
C GLU A 180 9.01 18.72 7.54
N ILE A 181 9.52 18.60 6.32
CA ILE A 181 10.37 17.48 5.88
C ILE A 181 11.72 17.52 6.60
N SER A 182 12.29 18.72 6.76
CA SER A 182 13.53 18.92 7.51
C SER A 182 13.34 18.59 8.99
N VAL A 183 12.24 19.07 9.59
CA VAL A 183 11.86 18.81 11.00
C VAL A 183 11.70 17.31 11.24
N VAL A 184 10.96 16.61 10.38
CA VAL A 184 10.79 15.15 10.47
C VAL A 184 12.15 14.44 10.46
N ASN A 185 12.99 14.75 9.46
CA ASN A 185 14.30 14.11 9.31
C ASN A 185 15.26 14.43 10.48
N ASN A 186 15.20 15.63 11.05
CA ASN A 186 16.05 16.02 12.17
C ASN A 186 15.57 15.36 13.47
N VAL A 187 14.27 15.43 13.79
CA VAL A 187 13.71 14.81 15.00
C VAL A 187 13.92 13.29 15.01
N SER A 188 13.82 12.61 13.86
CA SER A 188 14.17 11.18 13.74
C SER A 188 15.67 10.85 13.82
N GLN A 189 16.57 11.85 13.76
CA GLN A 189 18.00 11.66 14.07
C GLN A 189 18.31 11.85 15.56
N TYR A 190 17.56 12.72 16.24
CA TYR A 190 17.77 13.06 17.66
C TYR A 190 16.97 12.20 18.65
N THR A 191 15.93 11.50 18.18
CA THR A 191 15.08 10.61 18.98
C THR A 191 15.19 9.16 18.50
N PRO A 192 14.80 8.16 19.32
CA PRO A 192 14.63 6.77 18.85
C PRO A 192 13.38 6.57 17.97
N LEU A 193 12.66 7.64 17.60
CA LEU A 193 11.43 7.56 16.81
C LEU A 193 11.73 7.41 15.32
N ASN A 194 10.99 6.53 14.65
CA ASN A 194 11.02 6.43 13.20
C ASN A 194 10.27 7.60 12.54
N ASN A 195 10.53 7.82 11.24
CA ASN A 195 9.91 8.92 10.49
C ASN A 195 8.38 8.93 10.58
N ILE A 196 7.70 7.77 10.64
CA ILE A 196 6.23 7.71 10.73
C ILE A 196 5.76 8.29 12.07
N GLN A 197 6.34 7.84 13.18
CA GLN A 197 6.02 8.35 14.53
C GLN A 197 6.24 9.86 14.64
N VAL A 198 7.30 10.38 14.01
CA VAL A 198 7.55 11.83 13.97
C VAL A 198 6.52 12.55 13.12
N ASN A 199 6.17 12.05 11.93
CA ASN A 199 5.08 12.65 11.13
C ASN A 199 3.73 12.62 11.89
N GLN A 200 3.46 11.59 12.69
CA GLN A 200 2.27 11.50 13.54
C GLN A 200 2.26 12.59 14.62
N ILE A 201 3.38 12.77 15.34
CA ILE A 201 3.56 13.86 16.32
C ILE A 201 3.34 15.23 15.67
N ILE A 202 3.97 15.47 14.52
CA ILE A 202 3.86 16.75 13.80
C ILE A 202 2.42 17.01 13.35
N ALA A 203 1.71 16.02 12.83
CA ALA A 203 0.32 16.17 12.44
C ALA A 203 -0.63 16.32 13.65
N GLN A 204 -0.35 15.67 14.79
CA GLN A 204 -1.09 15.90 16.05
C GLN A 204 -0.89 17.34 16.57
N VAL A 205 0.35 17.85 16.58
CA VAL A 205 0.65 19.26 16.90
C VAL A 205 -0.12 20.20 15.98
N LYS A 206 -0.13 19.94 14.67
CA LYS A 206 -0.91 20.72 13.71
C LYS A 206 -2.42 20.67 13.99
N ALA A 207 -2.97 19.50 14.31
CA ALA A 207 -4.39 19.34 14.62
C ALA A 207 -4.79 20.15 15.87
N GLU A 208 -3.99 20.08 16.94
CA GLU A 208 -4.20 20.87 18.17
C GLU A 208 -4.05 22.39 17.94
N VAL A 209 -3.02 22.83 17.20
CA VAL A 209 -2.84 24.25 16.82
C VAL A 209 -4.04 24.75 16.01
N THR A 210 -4.47 24.00 15.00
CA THR A 210 -5.64 24.33 14.16
C THR A 210 -6.91 24.38 15.01
N THR A 211 -7.12 23.39 15.88
CA THR A 211 -8.26 23.32 16.80
C THR A 211 -8.34 24.54 17.71
N ASN A 212 -7.21 25.01 18.24
CA ASN A 212 -7.17 26.23 19.05
C ASN A 212 -7.49 27.48 18.21
N ILE A 213 -6.93 27.61 17.00
CA ILE A 213 -7.21 28.73 16.09
C ILE A 213 -8.70 28.81 15.73
N VAL A 214 -9.31 27.73 15.24
CA VAL A 214 -10.72 27.74 14.79
C VAL A 214 -11.69 27.96 15.95
N ASN A 215 -11.37 27.49 17.16
CA ASN A 215 -12.11 27.79 18.39
C ASN A 215 -11.86 29.20 18.95
N ASN A 216 -11.13 30.06 18.23
CA ASN A 216 -10.80 31.44 18.61
C ASN A 216 -10.01 31.53 19.94
N VAL A 217 -9.22 30.51 20.25
CA VAL A 217 -8.24 30.54 21.35
C VAL A 217 -7.00 31.32 20.88
N GLN A 218 -6.39 32.08 21.79
CA GLN A 218 -5.14 32.78 21.48
C GLN A 218 -3.99 31.77 21.36
N VAL A 219 -3.48 31.61 20.13
CA VAL A 219 -2.30 30.81 19.84
C VAL A 219 -1.07 31.73 19.77
N ASP A 220 -0.31 31.74 20.86
CA ASP A 220 0.98 32.41 20.99
C ASP A 220 2.10 31.40 21.32
N GLU A 221 3.36 31.86 21.35
CA GLU A 221 4.57 31.06 21.69
C GLU A 221 4.35 30.16 22.92
N ALA A 222 3.68 30.67 23.96
CA ALA A 222 3.42 29.92 25.19
C ALA A 222 2.34 28.86 24.99
N THR A 223 1.25 29.17 24.29
CA THR A 223 0.22 28.17 23.92
C THR A 223 0.81 27.08 23.03
N ILE A 224 1.60 27.43 22.02
CA ILE A 224 2.26 26.49 21.10
C ILE A 224 3.25 25.59 21.86
N THR A 225 4.10 26.16 22.71
CA THR A 225 5.03 25.40 23.56
C THR A 225 4.30 24.39 24.44
N ASN A 226 3.15 24.77 25.02
CA ASN A 226 2.34 23.85 25.82
C ASN A 226 1.73 22.71 24.98
N ILE A 227 1.22 22.99 23.78
CA ILE A 227 0.70 21.98 22.85
C ILE A 227 1.82 21.00 22.47
N VAL A 228 2.97 21.51 22.03
CA VAL A 228 4.11 20.69 21.62
C VAL A 228 4.60 19.80 22.76
N ASN A 229 4.74 20.34 23.97
CA ASN A 229 5.14 19.55 25.14
C ASN A 229 4.12 18.43 25.44
N GLN A 230 2.82 18.72 25.41
CA GLN A 230 1.77 17.72 25.67
C GLN A 230 1.76 16.61 24.62
N VAL A 231 1.90 16.94 23.33
CA VAL A 231 1.93 15.95 22.26
C VAL A 231 3.22 15.11 22.32
N LEU A 232 4.37 15.72 22.59
CA LEU A 232 5.63 14.97 22.79
C LEU A 232 5.53 13.99 23.97
N GLU A 233 5.05 14.45 25.13
CA GLU A 233 4.85 13.61 26.32
C GLU A 233 3.88 12.46 26.04
N ALA A 234 2.76 12.71 25.35
CA ALA A 234 1.77 11.70 24.99
C ALA A 234 2.35 10.60 24.07
N ASN A 235 3.33 10.94 23.24
CA ASN A 235 4.05 10.01 22.36
C ASN A 235 5.37 9.48 22.98
N GLY A 236 5.58 9.68 24.29
CA GLY A 236 6.71 9.12 25.03
C GLY A 236 8.05 9.87 24.85
N VAL A 237 8.04 11.06 24.26
CA VAL A 237 9.21 11.94 24.18
C VAL A 237 9.17 12.95 25.33
N ASN A 238 10.11 12.86 26.26
CA ASN A 238 10.22 13.83 27.35
C ASN A 238 10.81 15.17 26.83
N PRO A 239 10.07 16.30 26.86
CA PRO A 239 10.56 17.58 26.32
C PRO A 239 11.79 18.13 27.05
N ASP A 240 11.88 17.95 28.37
CA ASP A 240 13.01 18.42 29.18
C ASP A 240 14.31 17.65 28.87
N GLU A 241 14.20 16.40 28.45
CA GLU A 241 15.34 15.55 28.06
C GLU A 241 15.73 15.74 26.58
N ASN A 242 14.84 16.29 25.75
CA ASN A 242 15.03 16.46 24.31
C ASN A 242 14.81 17.93 23.86
N PRO A 243 15.48 18.93 24.47
CA PRO A 243 15.17 20.35 24.26
C PRO A 243 15.42 20.84 22.82
N GLU A 244 16.34 20.21 22.09
CA GLU A 244 16.61 20.54 20.67
C GLU A 244 15.40 20.14 19.80
N VAL A 245 14.86 18.95 20.01
CA VAL A 245 13.64 18.44 19.35
C VAL A 245 12.44 19.33 19.70
N THR A 246 12.25 19.64 20.99
CA THR A 246 11.16 20.51 21.44
C THR A 246 11.23 21.88 20.79
N GLN A 247 12.42 22.50 20.74
CA GLN A 247 12.59 23.81 20.10
C GLN A 247 12.32 23.77 18.59
N GLU A 248 12.75 22.71 17.89
CA GLU A 248 12.53 22.55 16.46
C GLU A 248 11.04 22.37 16.13
N VAL A 249 10.32 21.55 16.89
CA VAL A 249 8.87 21.34 16.71
C VAL A 249 8.06 22.59 17.10
N VAL A 250 8.46 23.34 18.13
CA VAL A 250 7.84 24.64 18.48
C VAL A 250 8.02 25.65 17.35
N GLY A 251 9.24 25.83 16.83
CA GLY A 251 9.49 26.79 15.74
C GLY A 251 8.68 26.46 14.49
N TYR A 252 8.61 25.19 14.10
CA TYR A 252 7.74 24.73 13.02
C TYR A 252 6.25 25.01 13.31
N ALA A 253 5.78 24.74 14.53
CA ALA A 253 4.38 24.96 14.90
C ALA A 253 3.98 26.45 14.90
N GLU A 254 4.92 27.35 15.22
CA GLU A 254 4.76 28.81 15.06
C GLU A 254 4.61 29.20 13.58
N GLU A 255 5.43 28.65 12.69
CA GLU A 255 5.31 28.91 11.25
C GLU A 255 4.00 28.31 10.68
N TYR A 256 3.64 27.09 11.08
CA TYR A 256 2.38 26.44 10.72
C TYR A 256 1.15 27.24 11.15
N ALA A 257 1.12 27.78 12.37
CA ALA A 257 -0.01 28.56 12.88
C ALA A 257 -0.38 29.78 12.00
N ASN A 258 0.55 30.25 11.15
CA ASN A 258 0.35 31.36 10.23
C ASN A 258 -0.08 30.95 8.80
N THR A 259 -0.21 29.66 8.51
CA THR A 259 -0.64 29.12 7.20
C THR A 259 -2.15 29.22 6.99
N ASP A 260 -2.62 29.26 5.74
CA ASP A 260 -4.05 29.21 5.41
C ASP A 260 -4.66 27.85 5.81
N ALA A 261 -3.87 26.78 5.81
CA ALA A 261 -4.27 25.46 6.31
C ALA A 261 -4.64 25.49 7.81
N ALA A 262 -3.84 26.15 8.65
CA ALA A 262 -4.09 26.28 10.09
C ALA A 262 -5.30 27.16 10.44
N GLN A 263 -5.80 27.97 9.50
CA GLN A 263 -7.01 28.78 9.67
C GLN A 263 -8.32 28.04 9.30
N ASN A 264 -8.25 26.76 8.90
CA ASN A 264 -9.37 26.04 8.30
C ASN A 264 -9.71 24.74 9.07
N GLU A 265 -10.98 24.61 9.46
CA GLU A 265 -11.49 23.51 10.28
C GLU A 265 -11.39 22.13 9.62
N GLU A 266 -11.62 22.02 8.30
CA GLU A 266 -11.50 20.74 7.58
C GLU A 266 -10.06 20.21 7.61
N THR A 267 -9.05 21.07 7.79
CA THR A 267 -7.64 20.66 7.88
C THR A 267 -7.42 19.69 9.05
N ILE A 268 -8.19 19.81 10.14
CA ILE A 268 -8.17 18.88 11.27
C ILE A 268 -8.51 17.46 10.77
N GLN A 269 -9.63 17.31 10.03
CA GLN A 269 -10.05 16.04 9.47
C GLN A 269 -9.04 15.48 8.44
N GLN A 270 -8.40 16.34 7.63
CA GLN A 270 -7.35 15.91 6.71
C GLN A 270 -6.12 15.35 7.45
N LEU A 271 -5.70 16.01 8.55
CA LEU A 271 -4.56 15.59 9.39
C LEU A 271 -4.87 14.35 10.21
N GLU A 272 -6.07 14.25 10.81
CA GLU A 272 -6.52 13.03 11.49
C GLU A 272 -6.44 11.83 10.54
N THR A 273 -6.92 11.99 9.30
CA THR A 273 -6.88 10.98 8.23
C THR A 273 -5.45 10.53 7.88
N SER A 274 -4.43 11.39 8.06
CA SER A 274 -3.03 11.04 7.80
C SER A 274 -2.32 10.45 9.02
N ILE A 275 -2.66 10.86 10.25
CA ILE A 275 -2.04 10.40 11.51
C ILE A 275 -2.21 8.90 11.76
N GLN A 276 -3.30 8.28 11.31
CA GLN A 276 -3.71 6.94 11.77
C GLN A 276 -2.70 5.82 11.48
N GLY A 277 -1.77 6.04 10.54
CA GLY A 277 -0.80 5.04 10.12
C GLY A 277 -1.45 3.96 9.25
N SER A 278 -0.66 3.41 8.33
CA SER A 278 -1.03 2.18 7.65
C SER A 278 -0.94 1.01 8.63
N TRP A 279 -1.67 -0.08 8.39
CA TRP A 279 -1.54 -1.28 9.21
C TRP A 279 -0.09 -1.82 9.27
N SER A 280 0.68 -1.62 8.19
CA SER A 280 2.12 -1.90 8.12
C SER A 280 2.98 -1.10 9.13
N ASP A 281 2.50 0.05 9.61
CA ASP A 281 3.17 0.86 10.62
C ASP A 281 2.80 0.40 12.05
N ILE A 282 1.58 -0.14 12.21
CA ILE A 282 1.04 -0.60 13.50
C ILE A 282 1.60 -1.98 13.87
N LEU A 283 1.55 -2.96 12.96
CA LEU A 283 1.93 -4.35 13.23
C LEU A 283 3.35 -4.53 13.83
N PRO A 284 4.41 -3.81 13.40
CA PRO A 284 5.74 -3.91 14.01
C PRO A 284 5.76 -3.63 15.52
N THR A 285 4.88 -2.73 15.98
CA THR A 285 4.83 -2.25 17.37
C THR A 285 4.17 -3.25 18.33
N LEU A 286 3.30 -4.12 17.81
CA LEU A 286 2.52 -5.06 18.61
C LEU A 286 3.40 -6.14 19.24
N GLN A 287 2.94 -6.77 20.31
CA GLN A 287 3.57 -7.93 20.93
C GLN A 287 2.49 -8.96 21.28
N PRO A 288 2.76 -10.27 21.15
CA PRO A 288 1.76 -11.31 21.43
C PRO A 288 1.63 -11.51 22.94
N THR A 289 0.63 -10.87 23.54
CA THR A 289 0.44 -10.79 25.00
C THR A 289 -0.84 -11.46 25.50
N GLN A 290 -1.79 -11.77 24.62
CA GLN A 290 -3.08 -12.38 24.96
C GLN A 290 -3.22 -13.78 24.34
N THR A 291 -3.86 -14.70 25.07
CA THR A 291 -4.32 -15.99 24.55
C THR A 291 -5.77 -15.92 24.07
N ALA A 292 -6.23 -16.94 23.35
CA ALA A 292 -7.65 -17.09 23.01
C ALA A 292 -8.58 -17.07 24.24
N GLU A 293 -8.15 -17.56 25.41
CA GLU A 293 -8.95 -17.49 26.64
C GLU A 293 -9.04 -16.06 27.18
N ASP A 294 -7.94 -15.30 27.14
CA ASP A 294 -7.93 -13.88 27.54
C ASP A 294 -8.82 -13.03 26.63
N ILE A 295 -8.75 -13.25 25.31
CA ILE A 295 -9.57 -12.55 24.30
C ILE A 295 -11.08 -12.81 24.52
N LEU A 296 -11.47 -14.04 24.89
CA LEU A 296 -12.87 -14.38 25.18
C LEU A 296 -13.35 -13.89 26.55
N ALA A 297 -12.44 -13.71 27.51
CA ALA A 297 -12.73 -13.19 28.85
C ALA A 297 -12.74 -11.65 28.93
N GLY A 298 -12.09 -10.99 27.97
CA GLY A 298 -12.00 -9.53 27.86
C GLY A 298 -13.31 -8.86 27.43
N GLU A 299 -13.27 -7.52 27.36
CA GLU A 299 -14.34 -6.73 26.76
C GLU A 299 -14.36 -6.96 25.24
N ARG A 300 -15.56 -7.15 24.67
CA ARG A 300 -15.69 -7.35 23.22
C ARG A 300 -15.66 -6.02 22.49
N LEU A 301 -14.91 -5.97 21.38
CA LEU A 301 -14.95 -4.85 20.44
C LEU A 301 -16.40 -4.60 19.97
N GLY A 302 -16.81 -3.33 20.01
CA GLY A 302 -18.17 -2.90 19.76
C GLY A 302 -18.22 -1.71 18.82
N PHE A 303 -18.70 -1.94 17.60
CA PHE A 303 -18.80 -0.96 16.51
C PHE A 303 -20.26 -0.83 16.04
N SER A 304 -21.20 -0.92 17.00
CA SER A 304 -22.64 -1.02 16.72
C SER A 304 -23.37 0.31 16.50
N GLU A 305 -22.69 1.44 16.73
CA GLU A 305 -23.25 2.78 16.53
C GLU A 305 -23.21 3.16 15.04
N GLN A 306 -24.34 3.04 14.35
CA GLN A 306 -24.44 3.22 12.90
C GLN A 306 -24.30 4.68 12.45
N SER A 307 -24.29 5.65 13.37
CA SER A 307 -23.90 7.03 13.05
C SER A 307 -22.39 7.26 13.00
N GLU A 308 -21.60 6.30 13.47
CA GLU A 308 -20.13 6.37 13.61
C GLU A 308 -19.42 5.29 12.77
N PHE A 309 -20.02 4.09 12.65
CA PHE A 309 -19.40 2.92 12.02
C PHE A 309 -20.26 2.29 10.92
N HIS A 310 -19.64 1.95 9.78
CA HIS A 310 -20.25 1.08 8.78
C HIS A 310 -20.62 -0.28 9.41
N PRO A 311 -21.85 -0.81 9.20
CA PRO A 311 -22.33 -2.00 9.91
C PRO A 311 -21.47 -3.27 9.73
N ILE A 312 -20.61 -3.32 8.71
CA ILE A 312 -19.67 -4.44 8.51
C ILE A 312 -18.63 -4.53 9.62
N LEU A 313 -18.28 -3.42 10.29
CA LEU A 313 -17.26 -3.42 11.35
C LEU A 313 -17.72 -4.26 12.54
N GLN A 314 -18.97 -4.08 12.99
CA GLN A 314 -19.57 -4.94 14.00
C GLN A 314 -19.66 -6.39 13.49
N ALA A 315 -20.00 -6.62 12.23
CA ALA A 315 -20.09 -7.97 11.67
C ALA A 315 -18.73 -8.69 11.59
N PHE A 316 -17.65 -7.96 11.28
CA PHE A 316 -16.28 -8.48 11.35
C PHE A 316 -15.87 -8.79 12.79
N ALA A 317 -16.20 -7.94 13.76
CA ALA A 317 -15.95 -8.20 15.18
C ALA A 317 -16.73 -9.44 15.68
N ASP A 318 -18.02 -9.54 15.35
CA ASP A 318 -18.85 -10.70 15.69
C ASP A 318 -18.31 -12.00 15.06
N ARG A 319 -17.88 -11.94 13.78
CA ARG A 319 -17.25 -13.08 13.09
C ARG A 319 -15.90 -13.44 13.71
N PHE A 320 -15.08 -12.46 14.10
CA PHE A 320 -13.83 -12.70 14.79
C PHE A 320 -14.05 -13.47 16.09
N TYR A 321 -14.97 -13.04 16.97
CA TYR A 321 -15.26 -13.79 18.19
C TYR A 321 -15.80 -15.20 17.92
N GLN A 322 -16.59 -15.41 16.86
CA GLN A 322 -16.99 -16.76 16.44
C GLN A 322 -15.79 -17.63 16.03
N VAL A 323 -14.83 -17.07 15.29
CA VAL A 323 -13.58 -17.74 14.90
C VAL A 323 -12.76 -18.12 16.15
N VAL A 324 -12.64 -17.20 17.11
CA VAL A 324 -11.96 -17.47 18.40
C VAL A 324 -12.66 -18.59 19.18
N GLU A 325 -13.99 -18.55 19.28
CA GLU A 325 -14.82 -19.57 19.95
C GLU A 325 -14.74 -20.96 19.27
N SER A 326 -14.61 -21.01 17.94
CA SER A 326 -14.58 -22.27 17.18
C SER A 326 -13.18 -22.86 17.01
N GLY A 327 -12.11 -22.08 17.23
CA GLY A 327 -10.75 -22.49 16.93
C GLY A 327 -10.42 -22.47 15.43
N GLU A 328 -11.17 -21.70 14.64
CA GLU A 328 -10.88 -21.50 13.21
C GLU A 328 -9.66 -20.59 13.02
N LEU A 329 -9.01 -20.64 11.86
CA LEU A 329 -7.95 -19.69 11.52
C LEU A 329 -8.58 -18.36 11.06
N VAL A 330 -7.88 -17.24 11.30
CA VAL A 330 -8.45 -15.88 11.21
C VAL A 330 -8.26 -15.20 9.86
N GLU A 331 -7.45 -15.77 8.97
CA GLU A 331 -6.85 -15.04 7.84
C GLU A 331 -7.86 -14.66 6.76
N ASN A 332 -8.92 -15.45 6.58
CA ASN A 332 -10.02 -15.07 5.70
C ASN A 332 -10.72 -13.79 6.20
N THR A 333 -11.03 -13.71 7.51
CA THR A 333 -11.66 -12.52 8.10
C THR A 333 -10.70 -11.34 8.06
N TYR A 334 -9.42 -11.57 8.37
CA TYR A 334 -8.34 -10.57 8.33
C TYR A 334 -8.13 -10.00 6.92
N ALA A 335 -8.04 -10.85 5.88
CA ALA A 335 -7.96 -10.44 4.49
C ALA A 335 -9.18 -9.63 4.05
N GLN A 336 -10.38 -10.05 4.46
CA GLN A 336 -11.62 -9.37 4.13
C GLN A 336 -11.73 -7.98 4.77
N THR A 337 -10.99 -7.68 5.86
CA THR A 337 -10.85 -6.31 6.38
C THR A 337 -10.14 -5.38 5.38
N PHE A 338 -9.07 -5.83 4.73
CA PHE A 338 -8.35 -5.04 3.70
C PHE A 338 -9.16 -4.93 2.42
N THR A 339 -9.87 -5.99 2.03
CA THR A 339 -10.80 -5.94 0.90
C THR A 339 -11.89 -4.90 1.12
N PHE A 340 -12.50 -4.84 2.31
CA PHE A 340 -13.47 -3.80 2.66
C PHE A 340 -12.85 -2.39 2.65
N GLU A 341 -11.66 -2.22 3.22
CA GLU A 341 -10.94 -0.94 3.24
C GLU A 341 -10.65 -0.43 1.82
N ALA A 342 -10.17 -1.30 0.93
CA ALA A 342 -9.95 -0.96 -0.47
C ALA A 342 -11.26 -0.59 -1.19
N MET A 343 -12.32 -1.41 -1.01
CA MET A 343 -13.64 -1.16 -1.61
C MET A 343 -14.34 0.10 -1.08
N THR A 344 -13.87 0.69 0.02
CA THR A 344 -14.50 1.82 0.70
C THR A 344 -13.52 2.99 0.86
N PRO A 345 -13.14 3.69 -0.23
CA PRO A 345 -12.08 4.71 -0.21
C PRO A 345 -12.32 5.96 0.67
N GLY A 346 -13.50 6.08 1.30
CA GLY A 346 -13.91 7.20 2.16
C GLY A 346 -14.25 6.81 3.60
N LEU A 347 -13.65 5.75 4.14
CA LEU A 347 -13.80 5.40 5.57
C LEU A 347 -13.32 6.54 6.48
N SER A 348 -14.08 6.75 7.57
CA SER A 348 -13.74 7.73 8.60
C SER A 348 -12.50 7.33 9.41
N THR A 349 -12.03 8.29 10.22
CA THR A 349 -10.96 8.09 11.21
C THR A 349 -11.29 6.96 12.19
N GLU A 350 -12.51 6.98 12.70
CA GLU A 350 -13.04 6.02 13.68
C GLU A 350 -13.14 4.63 13.06
N GLU A 351 -13.59 4.54 11.81
CA GLU A 351 -13.73 3.28 11.08
C GLU A 351 -12.38 2.61 10.77
N LYS A 352 -11.37 3.39 10.37
CA LYS A 352 -9.99 2.89 10.16
C LYS A 352 -9.34 2.47 11.47
N ASN A 353 -9.55 3.23 12.55
CA ASN A 353 -9.11 2.84 13.89
C ASN A 353 -9.78 1.53 14.34
N ALA A 354 -11.09 1.37 14.12
CA ALA A 354 -11.83 0.13 14.41
C ALA A 354 -11.30 -1.07 13.61
N LEU A 355 -10.97 -0.89 12.33
CA LEU A 355 -10.31 -1.93 11.52
C LEU A 355 -8.95 -2.32 12.10
N ASN A 356 -8.12 -1.33 12.45
CA ASN A 356 -6.78 -1.58 12.97
C ASN A 356 -6.78 -2.19 14.38
N GLU A 357 -7.72 -1.79 15.25
CA GLU A 357 -7.95 -2.42 16.55
C GLU A 357 -8.40 -3.88 16.40
N LEU A 358 -9.33 -4.14 15.48
CA LEU A 358 -9.78 -5.50 15.17
C LEU A 358 -8.63 -6.36 14.62
N ARG A 359 -7.84 -5.84 13.67
CA ARG A 359 -6.63 -6.51 13.15
C ARG A 359 -5.60 -6.79 14.25
N ALA A 360 -5.47 -5.89 15.24
CA ALA A 360 -4.62 -6.13 16.41
C ALA A 360 -5.12 -7.30 17.25
N GLN A 361 -6.43 -7.43 17.50
CA GLN A 361 -6.98 -8.61 18.19
C GLN A 361 -6.82 -9.90 17.35
N MET A 362 -6.96 -9.83 16.02
CA MET A 362 -6.68 -10.95 15.12
C MET A 362 -5.21 -11.39 15.19
N TYR A 363 -4.26 -10.45 15.27
CA TYR A 363 -2.83 -10.73 15.47
C TYR A 363 -2.55 -11.44 16.81
N GLN A 364 -3.18 -10.99 17.90
CA GLN A 364 -3.07 -11.65 19.21
C GLN A 364 -3.55 -13.10 19.14
N TYR A 365 -4.74 -13.30 18.56
CA TYR A 365 -5.33 -14.62 18.42
C TYR A 365 -4.49 -15.57 17.54
N ALA A 366 -4.08 -15.13 16.36
CA ALA A 366 -3.22 -15.90 15.46
C ALA A 366 -1.89 -16.28 16.15
N SER A 367 -1.27 -15.32 16.86
CA SER A 367 -0.05 -15.58 17.62
C SER A 367 -0.24 -16.59 18.75
N SER A 368 -1.43 -16.64 19.36
CA SER A 368 -1.75 -17.63 20.39
C SER A 368 -1.97 -19.06 19.86
N GLN A 369 -2.26 -19.21 18.56
CA GLN A 369 -2.46 -20.50 17.88
C GLN A 369 -1.14 -21.15 17.46
N VAL A 370 -0.25 -20.40 16.79
CA VAL A 370 0.94 -20.93 16.09
C VAL A 370 2.27 -20.32 16.53
N GLY A 371 2.28 -19.45 17.56
CA GLY A 371 3.44 -18.62 17.91
C GLY A 371 3.43 -17.28 17.15
N ASP A 372 4.33 -16.36 17.49
CA ASP A 372 4.33 -14.99 16.95
C ASP A 372 4.35 -14.96 15.42
N VAL A 373 3.24 -14.51 14.82
CA VAL A 373 3.06 -14.46 13.35
C VAL A 373 3.58 -13.17 12.73
N LYS A 374 4.11 -12.23 13.52
CA LYS A 374 4.44 -10.86 13.08
C LYS A 374 5.35 -10.83 11.86
N ASP A 375 6.45 -11.56 11.89
CA ASP A 375 7.41 -11.57 10.78
C ASP A 375 6.76 -12.15 9.49
N THR A 376 5.89 -13.15 9.62
CA THR A 376 5.14 -13.71 8.49
C THR A 376 4.18 -12.69 7.89
N TRP A 377 3.39 -12.01 8.72
CA TRP A 377 2.43 -10.99 8.28
C TRP A 377 3.14 -9.74 7.72
N LEU A 378 4.26 -9.31 8.31
CA LEU A 378 5.09 -8.22 7.77
C LEU A 378 5.68 -8.59 6.40
N ASN A 379 6.13 -9.83 6.20
CA ASN A 379 6.62 -10.29 4.90
C ASN A 379 5.52 -10.31 3.83
N GLN A 380 4.26 -10.64 4.20
CA GLN A 380 3.11 -10.56 3.29
C GLN A 380 2.78 -9.11 2.91
N LEU A 381 2.67 -8.21 3.90
CA LEU A 381 2.45 -6.77 3.68
C LEU A 381 3.55 -6.14 2.81
N ASN A 382 4.82 -6.42 3.12
CA ASN A 382 5.97 -5.96 2.34
C ASN A 382 5.95 -6.55 0.92
N GLY A 383 5.48 -7.79 0.74
CA GLY A 383 5.29 -8.42 -0.57
C GLY A 383 4.25 -7.68 -1.42
N ALA A 384 3.11 -7.32 -0.85
CA ALA A 384 2.08 -6.53 -1.52
C ALA A 384 2.58 -5.12 -1.89
N GLN A 385 3.29 -4.44 -0.98
CA GLN A 385 3.93 -3.16 -1.25
C GLN A 385 5.01 -3.26 -2.34
N GLN A 386 5.81 -4.34 -2.33
CA GLN A 386 6.85 -4.58 -3.32
C GLN A 386 6.25 -4.89 -4.71
N MET A 387 5.12 -5.59 -4.79
CA MET A 387 4.41 -5.79 -6.06
C MET A 387 3.91 -4.45 -6.62
N ARG A 388 3.24 -3.64 -5.78
CA ARG A 388 2.81 -2.27 -6.13
C ARG A 388 3.97 -1.39 -6.60
N SER A 389 5.18 -1.62 -6.10
CA SER A 389 6.38 -0.85 -6.43
C SER A 389 7.08 -1.30 -7.71
N SER A 390 7.12 -2.61 -7.98
CA SER A 390 7.79 -3.17 -9.15
C SER A 390 6.92 -3.21 -10.41
N ASP A 391 5.62 -3.49 -10.24
CA ASP A 391 4.66 -3.60 -11.33
C ASP A 391 3.27 -3.10 -10.88
N PRO A 392 3.00 -1.79 -11.01
CA PRO A 392 1.75 -1.21 -10.56
C PRO A 392 0.51 -1.74 -11.31
N VAL A 393 0.67 -2.19 -12.56
CA VAL A 393 -0.44 -2.72 -13.36
C VAL A 393 -0.76 -4.16 -12.92
N LEU A 394 0.26 -4.99 -12.68
CA LEU A 394 0.03 -6.31 -12.09
C LEU A 394 -0.59 -6.22 -10.69
N ALA A 395 -0.13 -5.26 -9.88
CA ALA A 395 -0.67 -5.01 -8.55
C ALA A 395 -2.16 -4.57 -8.59
N GLU A 396 -2.53 -3.74 -9.57
CA GLU A 396 -3.92 -3.34 -9.83
C GLU A 396 -4.79 -4.53 -10.25
N ILE A 397 -4.30 -5.38 -11.17
CA ILE A 397 -4.96 -6.64 -11.56
C ILE A 397 -5.20 -7.52 -10.33
N VAL A 398 -4.18 -7.74 -9.50
CA VAL A 398 -4.26 -8.51 -8.25
C VAL A 398 -5.23 -7.86 -7.26
N GLN A 399 -5.27 -6.53 -7.15
CA GLN A 399 -6.22 -5.83 -6.29
C GLN A 399 -7.67 -6.01 -6.75
N GLN A 400 -7.94 -6.02 -8.06
CA GLN A 400 -9.28 -6.29 -8.59
C GLN A 400 -9.71 -7.74 -8.34
N VAL A 401 -8.79 -8.71 -8.49
CA VAL A 401 -9.03 -10.13 -8.11
C VAL A 401 -9.29 -10.24 -6.60
N ALA A 402 -8.52 -9.57 -5.76
CA ALA A 402 -8.72 -9.52 -4.32
C ALA A 402 -10.08 -8.93 -3.94
N ASN A 403 -10.48 -7.82 -4.57
CA ASN A 403 -11.78 -7.17 -4.35
C ASN A 403 -12.95 -8.07 -4.79
N ALA A 404 -12.77 -8.90 -5.81
CA ALA A 404 -13.76 -9.86 -6.26
C ALA A 404 -13.80 -11.17 -5.44
N THR A 405 -12.77 -11.49 -4.63
CA THR A 405 -12.62 -12.80 -3.96
C THR A 405 -12.56 -12.73 -2.43
N GLY A 406 -12.24 -11.56 -1.85
CA GLY A 406 -11.91 -11.42 -0.44
C GLY A 406 -10.47 -11.85 -0.07
N LEU A 407 -9.64 -12.21 -1.06
CA LEU A 407 -8.26 -12.67 -0.87
C LEU A 407 -7.26 -11.51 -1.04
N ALA A 408 -7.20 -10.63 -0.04
CA ALA A 408 -6.32 -9.45 -0.06
C ALA A 408 -4.82 -9.81 -0.21
N PRO A 409 -4.04 -9.07 -1.05
CA PRO A 409 -2.61 -9.32 -1.23
C PRO A 409 -1.78 -9.04 0.03
N GLU A 410 -2.31 -8.25 0.98
CA GLU A 410 -1.76 -8.06 2.32
C GLU A 410 -1.64 -9.35 3.15
N VAL A 411 -2.37 -10.41 2.76
CA VAL A 411 -2.50 -11.68 3.50
C VAL A 411 -2.16 -12.89 2.63
N PHE A 412 -2.45 -12.82 1.32
CA PHE A 412 -2.21 -13.90 0.37
C PHE A 412 -1.11 -13.54 -0.62
N ALA A 413 -0.11 -14.41 -0.77
CA ALA A 413 0.97 -14.24 -1.74
C ALA A 413 0.49 -14.64 -3.15
N TYR A 414 0.29 -13.66 -4.03
CA TYR A 414 -0.04 -13.91 -5.43
C TYR A 414 1.22 -14.31 -6.22
N ARG A 415 1.18 -15.48 -6.88
CA ARG A 415 2.28 -16.12 -7.61
C ARG A 415 1.75 -16.86 -8.84
N ASP A 416 2.63 -17.61 -9.51
CA ASP A 416 2.34 -18.42 -10.70
C ASP A 416 1.72 -17.59 -11.84
N PHE A 417 2.29 -16.41 -12.10
CA PHE A 417 1.83 -15.54 -13.17
C PHE A 417 2.23 -16.13 -14.54
N GLU A 418 1.22 -16.51 -15.32
CA GLU A 418 1.36 -17.01 -16.70
C GLU A 418 0.43 -16.21 -17.61
N GLN A 419 0.85 -15.86 -18.83
CA GLN A 419 0.05 -15.08 -19.77
C GLN A 419 -0.13 -15.82 -21.09
N ASP A 420 -1.36 -15.85 -21.60
CA ASP A 420 -1.74 -16.33 -22.93
C ASP A 420 -2.59 -15.26 -23.62
N GLY A 421 -2.02 -14.58 -24.61
CA GLY A 421 -2.63 -13.41 -25.24
C GLY A 421 -2.91 -12.29 -24.23
N THR A 422 -4.18 -11.97 -24.01
CA THR A 422 -4.65 -10.96 -23.05
C THR A 422 -5.00 -11.55 -21.68
N VAL A 423 -4.96 -12.88 -21.52
CA VAL A 423 -5.37 -13.57 -20.30
C VAL A 423 -4.16 -13.84 -19.41
N ILE A 424 -4.16 -13.26 -18.21
CA ILE A 424 -3.14 -13.47 -17.17
C ILE A 424 -3.73 -14.39 -16.10
N GLN A 425 -3.14 -15.57 -15.95
CA GLN A 425 -3.44 -16.51 -14.88
C GLN A 425 -2.55 -16.23 -13.66
N MET A 426 -3.08 -16.53 -12.47
CA MET A 426 -2.37 -16.37 -11.19
C MET A 426 -2.95 -17.29 -10.11
N ALA A 427 -2.20 -17.49 -9.04
CA ALA A 427 -2.64 -18.22 -7.85
C ALA A 427 -2.39 -17.43 -6.57
N ALA A 428 -3.40 -17.38 -5.70
CA ALA A 428 -3.29 -16.82 -4.36
C ALA A 428 -2.86 -17.93 -3.38
N TYR A 429 -1.73 -17.74 -2.71
CA TYR A 429 -1.19 -18.67 -1.72
C TYR A 429 -1.35 -18.14 -0.30
N TYR A 430 -1.80 -19.00 0.61
CA TYR A 430 -1.59 -18.81 2.04
C TYR A 430 -0.21 -19.34 2.41
N ASP A 431 0.67 -18.43 2.86
CA ASP A 431 1.99 -18.75 3.40
C ASP A 431 1.94 -18.71 4.93
N GLY A 432 1.49 -19.79 5.55
CA GLY A 432 1.49 -19.94 7.02
C GLY A 432 2.84 -20.42 7.56
N PRO A 433 3.11 -20.28 8.88
CA PRO A 433 4.39 -20.70 9.48
C PRO A 433 4.72 -22.19 9.27
N ASP A 434 3.70 -23.06 9.31
CA ASP A 434 3.86 -24.52 9.25
C ASP A 434 3.63 -25.13 7.86
N HIS A 435 2.94 -24.42 6.96
CA HIS A 435 2.58 -24.92 5.63
C HIS A 435 2.18 -23.82 4.65
N GLN A 436 2.36 -24.09 3.36
CA GLN A 436 1.81 -23.30 2.27
C GLN A 436 0.60 -24.02 1.67
N SER A 437 -0.44 -23.27 1.27
CA SER A 437 -1.59 -23.83 0.54
C SER A 437 -2.13 -22.87 -0.51
N VAL A 438 -2.75 -23.41 -1.57
CA VAL A 438 -3.44 -22.62 -2.60
C VAL A 438 -4.81 -22.21 -2.06
N ALA A 439 -5.04 -20.91 -1.90
CA ALA A 439 -6.34 -20.36 -1.52
C ALA A 439 -7.28 -20.23 -2.72
N GLY A 440 -6.74 -19.98 -3.92
CA GLY A 440 -7.49 -19.97 -5.18
C GLY A 440 -6.59 -19.79 -6.40
N ARG A 441 -7.13 -20.12 -7.58
CA ARG A 441 -6.52 -19.84 -8.89
C ARG A 441 -7.49 -19.02 -9.73
N PHE A 442 -6.95 -18.02 -10.42
CA PHE A 442 -7.73 -16.99 -11.11
C PHE A 442 -7.13 -16.68 -12.46
N ALA A 443 -7.96 -16.16 -13.36
CA ALA A 443 -7.51 -15.54 -14.60
C ALA A 443 -8.16 -14.15 -14.76
N TYR A 444 -7.42 -13.21 -15.33
CA TYR A 444 -7.85 -11.85 -15.63
C TYR A 444 -7.59 -11.58 -17.11
N ASP A 445 -8.58 -11.13 -17.86
CA ASP A 445 -8.42 -10.73 -19.27
C ASP A 445 -8.22 -9.21 -19.37
N THR A 446 -7.03 -8.76 -19.77
CA THR A 446 -6.68 -7.33 -19.88
C THR A 446 -7.56 -6.58 -20.88
N ALA A 447 -8.08 -7.25 -21.91
CA ALA A 447 -8.87 -6.61 -22.95
C ALA A 447 -10.36 -6.43 -22.59
N THR A 448 -10.90 -7.31 -21.75
CA THR A 448 -12.33 -7.25 -21.31
C THR A 448 -12.50 -6.81 -19.86
N GLN A 449 -11.42 -6.86 -19.06
CA GLN A 449 -11.41 -6.67 -17.60
C GLN A 449 -12.30 -7.69 -16.85
N GLU A 450 -12.60 -8.85 -17.47
CA GLU A 450 -13.33 -9.94 -16.84
C GLU A 450 -12.40 -10.82 -15.97
N ILE A 451 -12.94 -11.25 -14.83
CA ILE A 451 -12.25 -12.10 -13.85
C ILE A 451 -12.88 -13.50 -13.85
N PHE A 452 -12.04 -14.53 -13.84
CA PHE A 452 -12.44 -15.93 -13.90
C PHE A 452 -11.83 -16.72 -12.75
N ALA A 453 -12.57 -17.71 -12.26
CA ALA A 453 -12.05 -18.78 -11.41
C ALA A 453 -11.48 -19.91 -12.28
N VAL A 454 -10.32 -20.43 -11.88
CA VAL A 454 -9.64 -21.56 -12.52
C VAL A 454 -9.64 -22.75 -11.57
N ASP A 455 -10.12 -23.92 -12.02
CA ASP A 455 -10.12 -25.14 -11.21
C ASP A 455 -8.80 -25.93 -11.31
N GLU A 456 -8.65 -27.00 -10.52
CA GLU A 456 -7.46 -27.89 -10.53
C GLU A 456 -7.22 -28.58 -11.89
N MET A 457 -8.21 -28.57 -12.79
CA MET A 457 -8.13 -29.13 -14.13
C MET A 457 -7.89 -28.05 -15.21
N MET A 458 -7.57 -26.82 -14.80
CA MET A 458 -7.38 -25.65 -15.66
C MET A 458 -8.64 -25.22 -16.44
N ASN A 459 -9.84 -25.61 -15.97
CA ASN A 459 -11.07 -25.08 -16.57
C ASN A 459 -11.32 -23.66 -16.05
N VAL A 460 -11.53 -22.74 -16.99
CA VAL A 460 -11.82 -21.32 -16.71
C VAL A 460 -13.34 -21.12 -16.66
N THR A 461 -13.83 -20.47 -15.61
CA THR A 461 -15.26 -20.13 -15.44
C THR A 461 -15.44 -18.71 -14.91
N PRO A 462 -16.48 -17.95 -15.31
CA PRO A 462 -16.70 -16.60 -14.80
C PRO A 462 -16.75 -16.56 -13.27
N LEU A 463 -15.97 -15.67 -12.65
CA LEU A 463 -15.91 -15.60 -11.20
C LEU A 463 -17.28 -15.15 -10.64
N THR A 464 -17.75 -15.86 -9.61
CA THR A 464 -18.85 -15.35 -8.78
C THR A 464 -18.22 -14.51 -7.67
N PRO A 465 -18.48 -13.19 -7.59
CA PRO A 465 -17.85 -12.34 -6.60
C PRO A 465 -18.16 -12.75 -5.16
N PHE A 466 -17.24 -12.45 -4.25
CA PHE A 466 -17.43 -12.64 -2.82
C PHE A 466 -18.63 -11.85 -2.30
N ASP A 467 -19.55 -12.54 -1.62
CA ASP A 467 -20.80 -11.96 -1.14
C ASP A 467 -20.74 -11.68 0.38
N PHE A 468 -20.42 -10.43 0.72
CA PHE A 468 -20.45 -9.93 2.10
C PHE A 468 -21.84 -10.10 2.76
N GLN A 469 -22.94 -10.01 2.02
CA GLN A 469 -24.29 -10.17 2.57
C GLN A 469 -24.55 -11.63 3.00
N THR A 470 -23.98 -12.61 2.29
CA THR A 470 -24.02 -14.03 2.67
C THR A 470 -23.01 -14.36 3.77
N ALA A 471 -21.79 -13.80 3.73
CA ALA A 471 -20.74 -14.10 4.70
C ALA A 471 -20.93 -13.41 6.07
N TYR A 472 -21.42 -12.17 6.08
CA TYR A 472 -21.48 -11.29 7.26
C TYR A 472 -22.89 -10.79 7.60
N GLY A 473 -23.89 -11.02 6.74
CA GLY A 473 -25.22 -10.46 6.94
C GLY A 473 -25.34 -8.97 6.60
N VAL A 474 -24.28 -8.36 6.06
CA VAL A 474 -24.20 -6.94 5.68
C VAL A 474 -23.67 -6.83 4.25
N SER A 475 -24.39 -6.16 3.36
CA SER A 475 -23.90 -5.81 2.02
C SER A 475 -22.77 -4.76 2.08
N VAL A 476 -21.76 -4.93 1.23
CA VAL A 476 -20.72 -3.93 0.96
C VAL A 476 -20.78 -3.58 -0.52
N GLU A 477 -20.82 -2.29 -0.86
CA GLU A 477 -20.74 -1.82 -2.24
C GLU A 477 -19.26 -1.77 -2.68
N ASN A 478 -18.97 -2.18 -3.91
CA ASN A 478 -17.63 -2.06 -4.47
C ASN A 478 -17.43 -0.64 -5.03
N ALA A 479 -17.08 0.30 -4.14
CA ALA A 479 -16.72 1.67 -4.51
C ALA A 479 -15.20 1.85 -4.74
N TYR A 480 -14.47 0.74 -5.00
CA TYR A 480 -13.04 0.78 -5.28
C TYR A 480 -12.73 1.69 -6.48
N ILE A 481 -11.68 2.50 -6.34
CA ILE A 481 -11.16 3.34 -7.41
C ILE A 481 -9.78 2.80 -7.79
N PRO A 482 -9.61 2.26 -9.01
CA PRO A 482 -8.31 1.81 -9.52
C PRO A 482 -7.20 2.83 -9.30
N SER A 483 -6.07 2.36 -8.78
CA SER A 483 -4.87 3.17 -8.59
C SER A 483 -4.11 3.38 -9.89
N VAL A 484 -4.31 2.53 -10.90
CA VAL A 484 -3.68 2.60 -12.23
C VAL A 484 -4.68 2.14 -13.30
N GLU A 485 -4.63 2.68 -14.52
CA GLU A 485 -5.38 2.11 -15.65
C GLU A 485 -4.68 0.84 -16.16
N ILE A 486 -5.40 -0.27 -16.31
CA ILE A 486 -4.85 -1.50 -16.92
C ILE A 486 -4.93 -1.39 -18.45
N PRO A 487 -3.79 -1.34 -19.18
CA PRO A 487 -3.80 -1.36 -20.65
C PRO A 487 -4.28 -2.71 -21.19
N ALA A 488 -5.05 -2.69 -22.28
CA ALA A 488 -5.54 -3.91 -22.92
C ALA A 488 -4.41 -4.78 -23.50
N ASP A 489 -3.29 -4.15 -23.88
CA ASP A 489 -2.06 -4.73 -24.42
C ASP A 489 -0.97 -4.95 -23.36
N TYR A 490 -1.32 -4.89 -22.06
CA TYR A 490 -0.38 -5.13 -20.98
C TYR A 490 0.21 -6.56 -21.01
N THR A 491 1.52 -6.65 -20.80
CA THR A 491 2.28 -7.91 -20.77
C THR A 491 3.06 -8.04 -19.47
N ILE A 492 2.91 -9.16 -18.77
CA ILE A 492 3.70 -9.44 -17.55
C ILE A 492 5.20 -9.52 -17.86
N PRO A 493 6.09 -9.15 -16.91
CA PRO A 493 7.54 -9.21 -17.12
C PRO A 493 8.03 -10.58 -17.57
N GLY A 494 8.71 -10.62 -18.72
CA GLY A 494 9.25 -11.85 -19.32
C GLY A 494 8.33 -12.58 -20.30
N TYR A 495 7.06 -12.19 -20.41
CA TYR A 495 6.20 -12.66 -21.50
C TYR A 495 6.68 -12.08 -22.84
N THR A 496 6.76 -12.92 -23.86
CA THR A 496 6.98 -12.52 -25.25
C THR A 496 5.79 -13.03 -26.05
N PRO A 497 4.91 -12.15 -26.59
CA PRO A 497 3.84 -12.59 -27.47
C PRO A 497 4.41 -13.36 -28.66
N GLU A 498 3.80 -14.49 -29.02
CA GLU A 498 4.13 -15.14 -30.29
C GLU A 498 3.77 -14.17 -31.44
N GLU A 499 4.77 -13.71 -32.21
CA GLU A 499 4.51 -12.90 -33.39
C GLU A 499 3.57 -13.67 -34.32
N SER A 500 2.41 -13.07 -34.60
CA SER A 500 1.48 -13.61 -35.57
C SER A 500 2.18 -13.66 -36.93
N THR A 501 2.55 -14.87 -37.34
CA THR A 501 3.10 -15.13 -38.67
C THR A 501 2.00 -14.95 -39.72
N GLU A 502 1.72 -13.70 -40.08
CA GLU A 502 0.96 -13.39 -41.28
C GLU A 502 1.68 -14.03 -42.46
N SER A 503 1.02 -15.04 -43.04
CA SER A 503 1.49 -15.79 -44.19
C SER A 503 1.48 -14.90 -45.43
N SER A 504 2.57 -14.16 -45.60
CA SER A 504 2.95 -13.60 -46.90
C SER A 504 3.52 -14.72 -47.78
N GLU A 505 2.63 -15.62 -48.21
CA GLU A 505 2.86 -16.44 -49.41
C GLU A 505 2.80 -15.51 -50.65
N GLU A 506 3.85 -14.71 -50.85
CA GLU A 506 4.12 -14.13 -52.17
C GLU A 506 4.82 -15.16 -53.04
N GLU A 507 4.10 -15.68 -54.04
CA GLU A 507 4.68 -16.48 -55.12
C GLU A 507 5.78 -15.70 -55.84
N ALA A 508 7.01 -16.23 -55.84
CA ALA A 508 8.07 -15.82 -56.76
C ALA A 508 8.69 -17.07 -57.41
N GLU A 509 8.63 -17.11 -58.74
CA GLU A 509 8.85 -18.32 -59.56
C GLU A 509 10.29 -18.86 -59.53
N GLU A 510 10.41 -20.19 -59.63
CA GLU A 510 11.68 -20.90 -59.79
C GLU A 510 12.25 -20.73 -61.21
N THR A 511 13.35 -19.97 -61.32
CA THR A 511 14.37 -20.09 -62.39
C THR A 511 15.74 -19.78 -61.76
N GLY A 512 16.86 -20.42 -62.06
CA GLY A 512 17.14 -21.51 -63.01
C GLY A 512 18.59 -21.39 -63.49
N GLU A 513 19.49 -22.19 -62.92
CA GLU A 513 20.91 -22.46 -63.30
C GLU A 513 21.85 -21.27 -63.63
N GLU A 514 23.00 -21.17 -62.94
CA GLU A 514 24.32 -21.48 -63.54
C GLU A 514 25.48 -21.45 -62.52
N THR A 515 26.40 -22.40 -62.66
CA THR A 515 27.78 -22.44 -62.12
C THR A 515 28.68 -22.82 -63.34
N PRO A 516 30.00 -22.50 -63.43
CA PRO A 516 30.99 -22.81 -62.37
C PRO A 516 32.31 -21.98 -62.31
N ALA A 517 33.14 -22.35 -61.31
CA ALA A 517 34.61 -22.35 -61.26
C ALA A 517 35.41 -21.04 -61.44
N ASP A 518 36.28 -20.71 -60.46
CA ASP A 518 37.70 -21.12 -60.51
C ASP A 518 38.38 -21.03 -59.12
N ALA A 519 39.52 -21.71 -58.92
CA ALA A 519 40.35 -21.66 -57.72
C ALA A 519 41.84 -21.88 -58.13
N PRO A 520 42.87 -21.33 -57.43
CA PRO A 520 43.26 -21.92 -56.14
C PRO A 520 44.04 -21.05 -55.11
N THR A 521 44.05 -21.52 -53.86
CA THR A 521 45.10 -21.46 -52.80
C THR A 521 45.97 -20.20 -52.56
N GLU A 522 45.94 -19.73 -51.31
CA GLU A 522 47.15 -19.39 -50.53
C GLU A 522 46.96 -19.84 -49.05
N GLU A 523 48.06 -20.06 -48.32
CA GLU A 523 48.12 -20.77 -47.00
C GLU A 523 48.86 -19.87 -45.97
N ALA A 524 48.68 -19.89 -44.64
CA ALA A 524 47.89 -20.65 -43.65
C ALA A 524 47.79 -19.75 -42.35
N PRO A 525 47.39 -20.21 -41.13
CA PRO A 525 46.83 -21.49 -40.66
C PRO A 525 45.60 -21.34 -39.70
N VAL A 526 45.18 -22.47 -39.11
CA VAL A 526 44.07 -22.64 -38.14
C VAL A 526 44.44 -22.11 -36.74
N GLU A 527 43.48 -21.45 -36.06
CA GLU A 527 43.45 -21.36 -34.59
C GLU A 527 42.36 -22.31 -34.04
N GLU A 528 42.73 -23.13 -33.06
CA GLU A 528 41.83 -23.99 -32.27
C GLU A 528 41.68 -23.42 -30.84
N PRO A 529 40.67 -23.82 -30.06
CA PRO A 529 40.11 -23.01 -28.98
C PRO A 529 40.94 -23.02 -27.69
N ILE A 530 40.73 -21.99 -26.87
CA ILE A 530 41.31 -21.86 -25.52
C ILE A 530 40.30 -22.41 -24.49
N GLU A 531 40.67 -23.49 -23.81
CA GLU A 531 39.98 -24.01 -22.61
C GLU A 531 40.30 -23.17 -21.36
N GLU A 532 39.44 -23.26 -20.34
CA GLU A 532 39.62 -22.65 -19.03
C GLU A 532 40.87 -23.16 -18.27
N PRO A 533 41.40 -22.38 -17.33
CA PRO A 533 42.08 -22.92 -16.15
C PRO A 533 41.36 -22.56 -14.83
N ALA A 534 41.28 -23.55 -13.94
CA ALA A 534 40.77 -23.46 -12.58
C ALA A 534 41.80 -22.81 -11.60
N PRO A 535 41.47 -22.56 -10.31
CA PRO A 535 42.10 -21.52 -9.49
C PRO A 535 43.45 -21.89 -8.86
N ALA A 536 44.16 -20.87 -8.34
CA ALA A 536 45.44 -20.99 -7.65
C ALA A 536 45.32 -20.78 -6.12
N GLU A 537 46.09 -21.57 -5.36
CA GLU A 537 46.32 -21.41 -3.91
C GLU A 537 47.58 -20.55 -3.65
N GLU A 538 47.57 -19.69 -2.62
CA GLU A 538 48.76 -19.23 -1.87
C GLU A 538 48.35 -19.06 -0.40
N VAL A 539 48.76 -19.96 0.51
CA VAL A 539 50.02 -19.98 1.30
C VAL A 539 50.04 -18.97 2.47
N ILE A 540 50.35 -19.50 3.65
CA ILE A 540 50.31 -18.84 4.96
C ILE A 540 51.73 -18.88 5.56
N GLU A 541 52.25 -17.77 6.11
CA GLU A 541 53.44 -17.77 6.99
C GLU A 541 53.22 -16.94 8.26
N GLU A 542 53.89 -17.36 9.35
CA GLU A 542 53.76 -16.85 10.74
C GLU A 542 54.63 -15.62 11.03
N PRO A 543 54.53 -15.06 12.26
CA PRO A 543 55.72 -14.51 12.91
C PRO A 543 56.00 -14.99 14.36
N VAL A 544 57.10 -15.74 14.51
CA VAL A 544 58.19 -15.58 15.52
C VAL A 544 57.92 -15.85 17.03
N THR A 545 58.93 -16.45 17.68
CA THR A 545 58.92 -17.12 19.00
C THR A 545 59.48 -16.32 20.20
N VAL A 546 58.80 -16.41 21.37
CA VAL A 546 59.24 -16.92 22.72
C VAL A 546 60.68 -16.55 23.22
N PRO A 547 60.94 -16.01 24.45
CA PRO A 547 60.70 -16.71 25.74
C PRO A 547 60.44 -15.87 27.03
N GLN A 548 60.29 -16.58 28.17
CA GLN A 548 60.08 -16.11 29.57
C GLN A 548 61.44 -15.77 30.27
N ASP A 549 61.63 -15.43 31.56
CA ASP A 549 60.82 -15.50 32.82
C ASP A 549 61.48 -14.54 33.90
N PRO A 550 61.36 -14.72 35.25
CA PRO A 550 60.26 -14.44 36.19
C PRO A 550 60.56 -13.32 37.26
N ALA A 551 59.59 -13.13 38.18
CA ALA A 551 59.71 -12.74 39.61
C ALA A 551 59.70 -11.25 40.06
N SER A 552 58.68 -10.86 40.86
CA SER A 552 58.83 -10.47 42.28
C SER A 552 57.47 -10.11 42.95
N MET A 553 57.36 -10.36 44.26
CA MET A 553 56.20 -10.13 45.15
C MET A 553 55.94 -8.63 45.46
N GLY A 554 54.74 -8.29 45.98
CA GLY A 554 54.47 -6.97 46.57
C GLY A 554 53.05 -6.68 47.14
N GLU A 555 52.75 -7.24 48.32
CA GLU A 555 51.84 -6.70 49.37
C GLU A 555 50.28 -6.65 49.22
N GLU A 556 49.63 -6.60 50.39
CA GLU A 556 48.20 -6.82 50.67
C GLU A 556 47.46 -5.55 51.16
N GLY A 557 46.12 -5.58 51.14
CA GLY A 557 45.24 -4.73 51.97
C GLY A 557 44.63 -3.50 51.26
N THR A 558 43.44 -3.01 51.63
CA THR A 558 42.46 -3.47 52.63
C THR A 558 41.09 -2.80 52.39
N GLN A 559 40.00 -3.39 52.91
CA GLN A 559 38.71 -2.74 53.24
C GLN A 559 37.81 -2.21 52.08
N GLU A 560 36.51 -1.90 52.26
CA GLU A 560 35.39 -2.45 53.08
C GLU A 560 34.11 -1.61 52.78
N VAL A 561 32.91 -2.15 53.02
CA VAL A 561 31.59 -1.46 53.22
C VAL A 561 30.88 -0.78 52.03
N ALA A 562 29.62 -1.22 51.80
CA ALA A 562 28.35 -0.54 51.43
C ALA A 562 28.33 0.72 50.52
N GLN A 563 27.27 0.98 49.73
CA GLN A 563 25.84 0.61 49.88
C GLN A 563 25.24 0.08 48.57
#